data_AF-A0A380TJY7-F1
#
_entry.id   AF-A0A380TJY7-F1
#
_cell.length_a   1.000
_cell.length_b   1.000
_cell.length_c   1.000
_cell.angle_alpha   90.00
_cell.angle_beta   90.00
_cell.angle_gamma   90.00
#
_symmetry.space_group_name_H-M   'P 1'
#
loop_
_entity.id
_entity.type
_entity.pdbx_description
1 polymer ?
#
loop_
_entity_poly.entity_id
_entity_poly.type
_entity_poly.pdbx_seq_one_letter_code
_entity_poly.pdbx_strand_id
1 'polypeptide(L)'
;MFVPSSRYGQDMRILMALMVVAAMSGCAEVVQGPREVAYSDDSFYIRHSPFAGVASVDARAQDRCKAIGKAAALKREAQYYVVDLRDATYACQ
;
A
#
# COMPACT_ATOMS: atom_id res chain seq x y z
N MET A 1 3.29 27.39 -49.62
CA MET A 1 2.24 27.34 -48.57
C MET A 1 2.40 26.02 -47.84
N PHE A 2 3.01 26.02 -46.64
CA PHE A 2 3.27 24.81 -45.85
C PHE A 2 2.63 25.01 -44.46
N VAL A 3 1.61 24.21 -44.16
CA VAL A 3 0.93 24.20 -42.86
C VAL A 3 1.61 23.13 -42.00
N PRO A 4 2.17 23.44 -40.82
CA PRO A 4 2.78 22.42 -39.97
C PRO A 4 1.69 21.75 -39.13
N SER A 5 1.20 20.60 -39.59
CA SER A 5 0.23 19.71 -38.93
C SER A 5 0.84 18.84 -37.82
N SER A 6 1.94 19.27 -37.18
CA SER A 6 2.76 18.39 -36.31
C SER A 6 2.52 18.52 -34.80
N ARG A 7 1.78 19.52 -34.31
CA ARG A 7 1.64 19.75 -32.85
C ARG A 7 0.61 18.83 -32.19
N TYR A 8 -0.52 18.58 -32.86
CA TYR A 8 -1.62 17.78 -32.30
C TYR A 8 -1.23 16.35 -31.90
N GLY A 9 -0.35 15.69 -32.66
CA GLY A 9 0.07 14.31 -32.36
C GLY A 9 1.02 14.20 -31.16
N GLN A 10 1.79 15.25 -30.87
CA GLN A 10 2.70 15.28 -29.73
C GLN A 10 1.93 15.53 -28.43
N ASP A 11 0.96 16.44 -28.45
CA ASP A 11 0.10 16.73 -27.29
C ASP A 11 -0.78 15.53 -26.92
N MET A 12 -1.31 14.81 -27.91
CA MET A 12 -2.11 13.59 -27.67
C MET A 12 -1.29 12.47 -27.02
N ARG A 13 -0.01 12.33 -27.38
CA ARG A 13 0.90 11.36 -26.78
C ARG A 13 1.22 11.68 -25.32
N ILE A 14 1.41 12.97 -25.00
CA ILE A 14 1.65 13.44 -23.64
C ILE A 14 0.41 13.21 -22.77
N LEU A 15 -0.79 13.50 -23.31
CA LEU A 15 -2.05 13.27 -22.61
C LEU A 15 -2.29 11.78 -22.32
N MET A 16 -2.04 10.89 -23.28
CA MET A 16 -2.11 9.45 -23.04
C MET A 16 -1.09 8.99 -22.00
N ALA A 17 0.15 9.48 -22.05
CA ALA A 17 1.17 9.12 -21.07
C ALA A 17 0.78 9.56 -19.65
N LEU A 18 0.22 10.76 -19.49
CA LEU A 18 -0.29 11.25 -18.20
C LEU A 18 -1.45 10.40 -17.66
N MET A 19 -2.39 9.99 -18.52
CA MET A 19 -3.48 9.10 -18.11
C MET A 19 -2.98 7.72 -17.68
N VAL A 20 -1.97 7.16 -18.37
CA VAL A 20 -1.38 5.87 -17.99
C VAL A 20 -0.67 5.97 -16.63
N VAL A 21 0.07 7.04 -16.36
CA VAL A 21 0.72 7.26 -15.07
C VAL A 21 -0.31 7.43 -13.95
N ALA A 22 -1.39 8.18 -14.18
CA ALA A 22 -2.48 8.34 -13.22
C ALA A 22 -3.25 7.02 -12.95
N ALA A 23 -3.41 6.17 -13.97
CA ALA A 23 -4.01 4.85 -13.81
C ALA A 23 -3.11 3.90 -12.98
N MET A 24 -1.77 4.03 -13.09
CA MET A 24 -0.84 3.20 -12.31
C MET A 24 -0.68 3.64 -10.86
N SER A 25 -0.96 4.91 -10.51
CA SER A 25 -0.88 5.35 -9.10
C SER A 25 -1.93 4.69 -8.21
N GLY A 26 -3.08 4.28 -8.77
CA GLY A 26 -4.10 3.52 -8.03
C GLY A 26 -3.68 2.08 -7.69
N CYS A 27 -2.71 1.52 -8.42
CA CYS A 27 -2.23 0.15 -8.20
C CYS A 27 -1.01 0.07 -7.28
N ALA A 28 -0.40 1.20 -6.91
CA ALA A 28 0.84 1.20 -6.14
C ALA A 28 0.69 0.56 -4.75
N GLU A 29 -0.45 0.77 -4.08
CA GLU A 29 -0.73 0.14 -2.78
C GLU A 29 -1.03 -1.36 -2.89
N VAL A 30 -1.55 -1.83 -4.02
CA VAL A 30 -1.75 -3.28 -4.28
C VAL A 30 -0.42 -3.98 -4.57
N VAL A 31 0.50 -3.32 -5.28
CA VAL A 31 1.80 -3.90 -5.68
C VAL A 31 2.83 -3.89 -4.52
N GLN A 32 2.77 -2.91 -3.62
CA GLN A 32 3.75 -2.79 -2.52
C GLN A 32 3.50 -3.77 -1.35
N GLY A 33 2.37 -4.47 -1.33
CA GLY A 33 2.06 -5.46 -0.30
C GLY A 33 1.84 -4.85 1.09
N PRO A 34 1.74 -5.69 2.14
CA PRO A 34 1.52 -5.22 3.50
C PRO A 34 2.68 -4.32 3.95
N ARG A 35 2.40 -3.05 4.23
CA ARG A 35 3.39 -2.07 4.68
C ARG A 35 3.39 -2.01 6.20
N GLU A 36 4.53 -2.37 6.79
CA GLU A 36 4.76 -2.23 8.22
C GLU A 36 5.21 -0.82 8.57
N VAL A 37 4.60 -0.23 9.59
CA VAL A 37 4.97 1.08 10.11
C VAL A 37 5.06 0.98 11.62
N ALA A 38 6.26 1.21 12.16
CA ALA A 38 6.51 1.17 13.59
C ALA A 38 6.10 2.50 14.24
N TYR A 39 5.38 2.42 15.36
CA TYR A 39 5.09 3.57 16.22
C TYR A 39 6.04 3.63 17.42
N SER A 40 6.49 2.47 17.91
CA SER A 40 7.38 2.31 19.06
C SER A 40 8.15 0.99 18.92
N ASP A 41 9.17 0.78 19.75
CA ASP A 41 9.97 -0.46 19.75
C ASP A 41 9.09 -1.71 19.94
N ASP A 42 8.00 -1.57 20.70
CA ASP A 42 7.08 -2.66 21.03
C ASP A 42 5.72 -2.55 20.33
N SER A 43 5.52 -1.60 19.40
CA SER A 43 4.21 -1.42 18.74
C SER A 43 4.34 -0.94 17.30
N PHE A 44 3.64 -1.63 16.40
CA PHE A 44 3.64 -1.34 14.98
C PHE A 44 2.27 -1.61 14.38
N TYR A 45 1.99 -1.04 13.21
CA TYR A 45 0.82 -1.42 12.43
C TYR A 45 1.24 -1.94 11.06
N ILE A 46 0.44 -2.87 10.54
CA ILE A 46 0.55 -3.39 9.19
C ILE A 46 -0.63 -2.83 8.41
N ARG A 47 -0.32 -1.98 7.43
CA ARG A 47 -1.30 -1.54 6.42
C ARG A 47 -1.37 -2.58 5.33
N HIS A 48 -2.55 -3.08 5.02
CA HIS A 48 -2.75 -4.08 3.98
C HIS A 48 -4.05 -3.86 3.22
N SER A 49 -4.10 -4.33 1.97
CA SER A 49 -5.34 -4.42 1.20
C SER A 49 -6.27 -5.48 1.83
N PRO A 50 -7.60 -5.35 1.74
CA PRO A 50 -8.54 -6.40 2.13
C PRO A 50 -8.37 -7.69 1.33
N PHE A 51 -7.73 -7.63 0.15
CA PHE A 51 -7.38 -8.82 -0.63
C PHE A 51 -6.15 -9.56 -0.09
N ALA A 52 -5.35 -8.94 0.78
CA ALA A 52 -4.30 -9.62 1.51
C ALA A 52 -4.94 -10.44 2.63
N GLY A 53 -4.75 -11.76 2.60
CA GLY A 53 -5.36 -12.65 3.59
C GLY A 53 -4.90 -12.29 5.01
N VAL A 54 -5.84 -12.11 5.93
CA VAL A 54 -5.59 -11.68 7.32
C VAL A 54 -4.56 -12.58 8.02
N ALA A 55 -4.59 -13.89 7.75
CA ALA A 55 -3.61 -14.85 8.25
C ALA A 55 -2.16 -14.55 7.83
N SER A 56 -1.94 -13.96 6.66
CA SER A 56 -0.60 -13.55 6.22
C SER A 56 -0.08 -12.32 6.98
N VAL A 57 -1.00 -11.46 7.45
CA VAL A 57 -0.70 -10.25 8.23
C VAL A 57 -0.33 -10.63 9.67
N ASP A 58 -1.12 -11.51 10.29
CA ASP A 58 -0.84 -12.04 11.63
C ASP A 58 0.48 -12.81 11.68
N ALA A 59 0.74 -13.68 10.69
CA ALA A 59 1.99 -14.43 10.62
C ALA A 59 3.21 -13.49 10.54
N ARG A 60 3.10 -12.42 9.74
CA ARG A 60 4.16 -11.41 9.59
C ARG A 60 4.38 -10.60 10.87
N ALA A 61 3.30 -10.25 11.58
CA ALA A 61 3.39 -9.63 12.90
C ALA A 61 4.08 -10.56 13.91
N GLN A 62 3.73 -11.86 13.89
CA GLN A 62 4.31 -12.86 14.78
C GLN A 62 5.81 -13.03 14.53
N ASP A 63 6.24 -13.10 13.26
CA ASP A 63 7.66 -13.23 12.90
C ASP A 63 8.47 -12.03 13.38
N ARG A 64 7.91 -10.82 13.28
CA ARG A 64 8.54 -9.60 13.80
C ARG A 64 8.71 -9.64 15.32
N CYS A 65 7.67 -9.99 16.08
CA CYS A 65 7.78 -10.04 17.54
C CYS A 65 8.67 -11.21 18.01
N LYS A 66 8.69 -12.34 17.29
CA LYS A 66 9.60 -13.46 17.57
C LYS A 66 11.06 -13.06 17.45
N ALA A 67 11.42 -12.15 16.53
CA ALA A 67 12.78 -11.65 16.39
C ALA A 67 13.31 -10.95 17.67
N ILE A 68 12.41 -10.46 18.52
CA ILE A 68 12.71 -9.84 19.82
C ILE A 68 12.28 -10.71 21.01
N GLY A 69 11.94 -11.98 20.78
CA GLY A 69 11.56 -12.94 21.83
C GLY A 69 10.18 -12.72 22.44
N LYS A 70 9.30 -11.95 21.79
CA LYS A 70 7.95 -11.62 22.26
C LYS A 70 6.86 -12.23 21.37
N ALA A 71 5.63 -12.26 21.84
CA ALA A 71 4.46 -12.63 21.04
C ALA A 71 3.79 -11.39 20.44
N ALA A 72 3.24 -11.52 19.22
CA ALA A 72 2.43 -10.46 18.64
C ALA A 72 1.02 -10.52 19.23
N ALA A 73 0.54 -9.41 19.78
CA ALA A 73 -0.82 -9.24 20.23
C ALA A 73 -1.51 -8.17 19.39
N LEU A 74 -2.57 -8.54 18.67
CA LEU A 74 -3.42 -7.58 17.95
C LEU A 74 -4.10 -6.64 18.95
N LYS A 75 -3.83 -5.34 18.82
CA LYS A 75 -4.41 -4.29 19.67
C LYS A 75 -5.61 -3.62 19.03
N ARG A 76 -5.56 -3.42 17.71
CA ARG A 76 -6.59 -2.69 16.97
C ARG A 76 -6.58 -3.11 15.51
N GLU A 77 -7.76 -3.26 14.93
CA GLU A 77 -7.95 -3.32 13.48
C GLU A 77 -8.83 -2.13 13.06
N ALA A 78 -8.44 -1.42 12.00
CA ALA A 78 -9.20 -0.32 11.43
C ALA A 78 -9.31 -0.49 9.92
N GLN A 79 -10.51 -0.32 9.36
CA GLN A 79 -10.73 -0.35 7.92
C GLN A 79 -11.12 1.05 7.42
N TYR A 80 -10.43 1.51 6.38
CA TYR A 80 -10.69 2.76 5.69
C TYR A 80 -11.39 2.46 4.37
N TYR A 81 -12.72 2.52 4.40
CA TYR A 81 -13.59 2.17 3.27
C TYR A 81 -13.44 3.07 2.03
N VAL A 82 -12.92 4.29 2.20
CA VAL A 82 -12.74 5.24 1.09
C VAL A 82 -11.65 4.79 0.11
N VAL A 83 -10.70 3.98 0.58
CA VAL A 83 -9.51 3.58 -0.18
C VAL A 83 -9.27 2.07 -0.12
N ASP A 84 -10.22 1.30 0.42
CA ASP A 84 -10.10 -0.15 0.64
C ASP A 84 -8.74 -0.54 1.26
N LEU A 85 -8.39 0.10 2.38
CA LEU A 85 -7.20 -0.22 3.17
C LEU A 85 -7.58 -0.66 4.57
N ARG A 86 -6.83 -1.61 5.12
CA ARG A 86 -6.92 -2.06 6.50
C ARG A 86 -5.60 -1.78 7.21
N ASP A 87 -5.69 -1.28 8.43
CA ASP A 87 -4.56 -1.11 9.34
C ASP A 87 -4.77 -2.06 10.53
N ALA A 88 -3.88 -3.04 10.68
CA ALA A 88 -3.84 -3.96 11.82
C ALA A 88 -2.67 -3.57 12.73
N THR A 89 -2.97 -3.07 13.93
CA THR A 89 -1.99 -2.62 14.93
C THR A 89 -1.68 -3.75 15.90
N TYR A 90 -0.40 -4.08 16.04
CA TYR A 90 0.12 -5.10 16.93
C TYR A 90 1.06 -4.50 17.96
N ALA A 91 1.10 -5.12 19.13
CA ALA A 91 2.14 -4.90 20.13
C ALA A 91 2.89 -6.20 20.39
N CYS A 92 4.20 -6.10 20.58
CA CYS A 92 5.03 -7.22 21.01
C CYS A 92 5.04 -7.28 22.54
N GLN A 93 4.55 -8.38 23.11
CA GLN A 93 4.44 -8.59 24.56
C GLN A 93 4.76 -10.03 24.97
#